data_AF-A0A655AQL2-F1
#
_entry.id   AF-A0A655AQL2-F1
#
_cell.length_a   1.000
_cell.length_b   1.000
_cell.length_c   1.000
_cell.angle_alpha   90.00
_cell.angle_beta   90.00
_cell.angle_gamma   90.00
#
_symmetry.space_group_name_H-M   'P 1'
#
loop_
_entity.id
_entity.type
_entity.pdbx_description
1 polymer ?
#
loop_
_entity_poly.entity_id
_entity_poly.type
_entity_poly.pdbx_seq_one_letter_code
_entity_poly.pdbx_strand_id
1 'polypeptide(L)'
;MLHNEILAATASGQPVTVAGLSMGSMVIDRELAYLAIDPNAPPSSALTFVELAGPERGLAQTYLPVGTTIPIAGYTVGNAPESQYNTSVVYSQYDIWADPPDRPWNLLAGANALMGAAYFHDLTAYAAPQQGIEIAAVTSSLGGTTTTYMIPSPTLPLLLPLKQIGVPDWIVGGLNNVLKPLVDAGYSQYAPTAGPYFSHGNLVW
;
A
#
# COMPACT_ATOMS: atom_id res chain seq x y z
N MET A 1 -7.75 22.82 1.53
CA MET A 1 -7.12 21.80 0.66
C MET A 1 -5.79 21.45 1.31
N LEU A 2 -5.81 20.30 1.99
CA LEU A 2 -4.82 19.69 2.89
C LEU A 2 -3.80 20.61 3.57
N HIS A 3 -2.83 21.18 2.85
CA HIS A 3 -1.79 22.05 3.39
C HIS A 3 -2.29 23.11 4.39
N ASN A 4 -3.28 23.92 4.00
CA ASN A 4 -3.82 24.97 4.88
C ASN A 4 -4.50 24.40 6.13
N GLU A 5 -5.08 23.20 6.03
CA GLU A 5 -5.71 22.51 7.18
C GLU A 5 -4.64 21.94 8.12
N ILE A 6 -3.53 21.43 7.58
CA ILE A 6 -2.35 21.00 8.35
C ILE A 6 -1.78 22.19 9.13
N LEU A 7 -1.54 23.33 8.46
CA LEU A 7 -1.01 24.52 9.13
C LEU A 7 -1.98 25.05 10.20
N ALA A 8 -3.28 25.07 9.91
CA ALA A 8 -4.29 25.50 10.89
C ALA A 8 -4.38 24.54 12.09
N ALA A 9 -4.33 23.23 11.86
CA ALA A 9 -4.43 22.23 12.92
C ALA A 9 -3.18 22.24 13.82
N THR A 10 -1.99 22.34 13.23
CA THR A 10 -0.72 22.37 13.97
C THR A 10 -0.50 23.68 14.73
N ALA A 11 -1.14 24.78 14.31
CA ALA A 11 -1.10 26.06 15.05
C ALA A 11 -1.68 25.97 16.48
N SER A 12 -2.47 24.92 16.78
CA SER A 12 -2.96 24.63 18.13
C SER A 12 -1.89 24.07 19.09
N GLY A 13 -0.71 23.73 18.58
CA GLY A 13 0.39 23.12 19.33
C GLY A 13 0.19 21.63 19.65
N GLN A 14 -0.88 21.01 19.18
CA GLN A 14 -1.10 19.57 19.32
C GLN A 14 -0.51 18.80 18.13
N PRO A 15 0.04 17.58 18.35
CA PRO A 15 0.41 16.70 17.25
C PRO A 15 -0.79 16.35 16.38
N VAL A 16 -0.60 16.34 15.06
CA VAL A 16 -1.64 16.03 14.08
C VAL A 16 -1.24 14.78 13.29
N THR A 17 -2.17 13.85 13.15
CA THR A 17 -2.03 12.71 12.24
C THR A 17 -2.85 12.95 10.99
N VAL A 18 -2.21 12.86 9.83
CA VAL A 18 -2.86 12.98 8.52
C VAL A 18 -2.97 11.59 7.91
N ALA A 19 -4.19 11.13 7.64
CA ALA A 19 -4.45 9.82 7.07
C ALA A 19 -5.09 9.94 5.69
N GLY A 20 -4.67 9.08 4.75
CA GLY A 20 -5.15 9.07 3.37
C GLY A 20 -5.30 7.65 2.86
N LEU A 21 -6.50 7.31 2.38
CA LEU A 21 -6.83 6.02 1.76
C LEU A 21 -6.81 6.12 0.24
N SER A 22 -6.30 5.08 -0.43
CA SER A 22 -6.31 4.96 -1.89
C SER A 22 -5.61 6.18 -2.54
N MET A 23 -6.23 6.89 -3.48
CA MET A 23 -5.67 8.14 -4.03
C MET A 23 -5.37 9.22 -2.97
N GLY A 24 -5.98 9.16 -1.80
CA GLY A 24 -5.63 10.04 -0.67
C GLY A 24 -4.17 9.85 -0.19
N SER A 25 -3.58 8.66 -0.35
CA SER A 25 -2.17 8.45 -0.05
C SER A 25 -1.25 9.21 -1.01
N MET A 26 -1.64 9.33 -2.28
CA MET A 26 -0.90 10.07 -3.30
C MET A 26 -0.94 11.58 -3.03
N VAL A 27 -2.06 12.06 -2.47
CA VAL A 27 -2.16 13.44 -1.99
C VAL A 27 -1.21 13.66 -0.80
N ILE A 28 -1.08 12.69 0.10
CA ILE A 28 -0.09 12.72 1.18
C ILE A 28 1.33 12.78 0.63
N ASP A 29 1.70 11.95 -0.35
CA ASP A 29 3.03 12.02 -0.96
C ASP A 29 3.34 13.40 -1.51
N ARG A 30 2.37 14.01 -2.19
CA ARG A 30 2.55 15.35 -2.74
C ARG A 30 2.69 16.41 -1.65
N GLU A 31 1.95 16.28 -0.57
CA GLU A 31 2.03 17.17 0.60
C GLU A 31 3.38 17.01 1.33
N LEU A 32 3.85 15.77 1.53
CA LEU A 32 5.16 15.48 2.11
C LEU A 32 6.28 16.14 1.28
N ALA A 33 6.22 16.00 -0.05
CA ALA A 33 7.17 16.64 -0.95
C ALA A 33 7.11 18.18 -0.90
N TYR A 34 5.92 18.75 -0.71
CA TYR A 34 5.74 20.20 -0.59
C TYR A 34 6.26 20.72 0.75
N LEU A 35 5.93 20.07 1.86
CA LEU A 35 6.39 20.43 3.21
C LEU A 35 7.90 20.27 3.38
N ALA A 36 8.54 19.35 2.65
CA ALA A 36 9.99 19.16 2.69
C ALA A 36 10.78 20.40 2.21
N ILE A 37 10.16 21.28 1.42
CA ILE A 37 10.78 22.50 0.89
C ILE A 37 10.14 23.79 1.41
N ASP A 38 9.06 23.70 2.19
CA ASP A 38 8.35 24.87 2.71
C ASP A 38 9.08 25.44 3.95
N PRO A 39 9.54 26.70 3.91
CA PRO A 39 10.18 27.33 5.07
C PRO A 39 9.25 27.49 6.28
N ASN A 40 7.93 27.39 6.10
CA ASN A 40 6.93 27.45 7.16
C ASN A 40 6.40 26.08 7.58
N ALA A 41 7.01 24.99 7.11
CA ALA A 41 6.58 23.64 7.45
C ALA A 41 6.61 23.42 8.99
N PRO A 42 5.59 22.77 9.57
CA PRO A 42 5.59 22.44 10.99
C PRO A 42 6.80 21.59 11.39
N PRO A 43 7.28 21.63 12.64
CA PRO A 43 8.39 20.77 13.06
C PRO A 43 8.02 19.28 12.93
N SER A 44 9.02 18.41 12.76
CA SER A 44 8.80 16.97 12.55
C SER A 44 7.98 16.29 13.65
N SER A 45 8.03 16.81 14.88
CA SER A 45 7.25 16.32 16.03
C SER A 45 5.76 16.69 15.99
N ALA A 46 5.35 17.65 15.14
CA ALA A 46 3.98 18.11 15.04
C ALA A 46 3.13 17.27 14.08
N LEU A 47 3.75 16.49 13.19
CA LEU A 47 3.04 15.75 12.16
C LEU A 47 3.48 14.29 12.05
N THR A 48 2.51 13.43 11.78
CA THR A 48 2.73 12.04 11.36
C THR A 48 1.73 11.71 10.27
N PHE A 49 2.16 10.92 9.29
CA PHE A 49 1.34 10.57 8.14
C PHE A 49 1.00 9.08 8.15
N VAL A 50 -0.19 8.76 7.67
CA VAL A 50 -0.64 7.38 7.49
C VAL A 50 -1.23 7.23 6.10
N GLU A 51 -0.61 6.39 5.30
CA GLU A 51 -1.06 6.05 3.97
C GLU A 51 -1.67 4.66 3.97
N LEU A 52 -2.87 4.53 3.44
CA LEU A 52 -3.68 3.32 3.51
C LEU A 52 -4.00 2.87 2.09
N ALA A 53 -3.71 1.62 1.74
CA ALA A 53 -4.05 1.01 0.46
C ALA A 53 -3.65 1.86 -0.77
N GLY A 54 -2.46 2.47 -0.74
CA GLY A 54 -2.00 3.43 -1.73
C GLY A 54 -1.59 2.79 -3.07
N PRO A 55 -2.15 3.21 -4.22
CA PRO A 55 -1.83 2.61 -5.52
C PRO A 55 -0.47 3.03 -6.09
N GLU A 56 0.13 4.12 -5.59
CA GLU A 56 1.44 4.58 -6.01
C GLU A 56 2.55 3.59 -5.62
N ARG A 57 2.55 3.13 -4.36
CA ARG A 57 3.51 2.13 -3.85
C ARG A 57 3.20 0.68 -4.25
N GLY A 58 1.98 0.42 -4.73
CA GLY A 58 1.57 -0.88 -5.27
C GLY A 58 1.58 -0.89 -6.79
N LEU A 59 0.39 -0.87 -7.40
CA LEU A 59 0.16 -1.01 -8.83
C LEU A 59 1.09 -0.15 -9.71
N ALA A 60 1.25 1.13 -9.37
CA ALA A 60 2.10 2.02 -10.16
C ALA A 60 3.57 1.63 -10.06
N GLN A 61 4.14 1.48 -8.86
CA GLN A 61 5.53 1.08 -8.68
C GLN A 61 5.83 -0.33 -9.19
N THR A 62 4.85 -1.24 -9.27
CA THR A 62 5.08 -2.55 -9.92
C THR A 62 5.20 -2.39 -11.44
N TYR A 63 4.25 -1.69 -12.08
CA TYR A 63 4.07 -1.76 -13.52
C TYR A 63 4.51 -0.54 -14.33
N LEU A 64 4.79 0.58 -13.68
CA LEU A 64 5.09 1.84 -14.34
C LEU A 64 6.47 2.35 -13.92
N PRO A 65 7.30 2.83 -14.88
CA PRO A 65 8.49 3.60 -14.56
C PRO A 65 8.14 4.92 -13.89
N VAL A 66 9.02 5.40 -13.00
CA VAL A 66 8.97 6.77 -12.47
C VAL A 66 8.98 7.77 -13.63
N GLY A 67 8.14 8.80 -13.52
CA GLY A 67 7.91 9.79 -14.57
C GLY A 67 6.81 9.42 -15.57
N THR A 68 6.20 8.23 -15.46
CA THR A 68 5.03 7.88 -16.28
C THR A 68 3.82 8.73 -15.89
N THR A 69 3.27 9.49 -16.84
CA THR A 69 2.02 10.23 -16.65
C THR A 69 0.82 9.36 -16.98
N ILE A 70 -0.19 9.38 -16.11
CA ILE A 70 -1.52 8.76 -16.30
C ILE A 70 -2.52 9.90 -16.58
N PRO A 71 -2.81 10.24 -17.85
CA PRO A 71 -3.55 11.47 -18.19
C PRO A 71 -4.95 11.53 -17.60
N ILE A 72 -5.66 10.40 -17.56
CA ILE A 72 -7.02 10.31 -17.01
C ILE A 72 -7.05 10.58 -15.50
N ALA A 73 -5.96 10.28 -14.80
CA ALA A 73 -5.80 10.53 -13.37
C ALA A 73 -5.14 11.88 -13.06
N GLY A 74 -4.62 12.60 -14.07
CA GLY A 74 -3.88 13.85 -13.87
C GLY A 74 -2.62 13.67 -12.99
N TYR A 75 -2.03 12.47 -13.01
CA TYR A 75 -0.99 12.07 -12.07
C TYR A 75 0.25 11.55 -12.80
N THR A 76 1.43 11.79 -12.22
CA THR A 76 2.72 11.30 -12.72
C THR A 76 3.40 10.53 -11.60
N VAL A 77 3.81 9.29 -11.90
CA VAL A 77 4.46 8.40 -10.93
C VAL A 77 5.75 9.03 -10.40
N GLY A 78 5.82 9.21 -9.09
CA GLY A 78 6.98 9.75 -8.40
C GLY A 78 7.84 8.68 -7.73
N ASN A 79 9.00 9.11 -7.24
CA ASN A 79 9.66 8.40 -6.14
C ASN A 79 8.93 8.73 -4.84
N ALA A 80 9.06 7.84 -3.85
CA ALA A 80 8.68 8.19 -2.47
C ALA A 80 9.38 9.51 -2.07
N PRO A 81 8.65 10.48 -1.48
CA PRO A 81 9.22 11.78 -1.16
C PRO A 81 10.18 11.69 0.01
N GLU A 82 11.29 12.42 -0.07
CA GLU A 82 12.11 12.72 1.11
C GLU A 82 11.32 13.64 2.04
N SER A 83 11.36 13.38 3.35
CA SER A 83 10.57 14.15 4.32
C SER A 83 11.15 14.11 5.73
N GLN A 84 10.95 15.20 6.48
CA GLN A 84 11.23 15.23 7.92
C GLN A 84 10.18 14.52 8.79
N TYR A 85 9.05 14.07 8.23
CA TYR A 85 7.96 13.47 8.99
C TYR A 85 7.97 11.95 8.94
N ASN A 86 7.50 11.32 10.01
CA ASN A 86 7.29 9.88 10.02
C ASN A 86 6.00 9.54 9.25
N THR A 87 6.07 8.45 8.49
CA THR A 87 4.96 7.99 7.65
C THR A 87 4.75 6.49 7.87
N SER A 88 3.52 6.08 8.17
CA SER A 88 3.13 4.68 8.18
C SER A 88 2.41 4.35 6.87
N VAL A 89 2.97 3.46 6.06
CA VAL A 89 2.31 2.92 4.88
C VAL A 89 1.67 1.59 5.27
N VAL A 90 0.38 1.42 5.05
CA VAL A 90 -0.36 0.21 5.42
C VAL A 90 -1.15 -0.29 4.23
N TYR A 91 -1.02 -1.58 3.93
CA TYR A 91 -1.81 -2.22 2.89
C TYR A 91 -2.27 -3.62 3.31
N SER A 92 -3.37 -4.07 2.71
CA SER A 92 -3.84 -5.44 2.89
C SER A 92 -3.21 -6.37 1.85
N GLN A 93 -2.74 -7.54 2.30
CA GLN A 93 -2.21 -8.56 1.42
C GLN A 93 -3.24 -8.95 0.34
N TYR A 94 -2.77 -9.00 -0.90
CA TYR A 94 -3.55 -9.24 -2.13
C TYR A 94 -4.51 -8.13 -2.54
N ASP A 95 -4.48 -6.93 -1.98
CA ASP A 95 -5.22 -5.81 -2.56
C ASP A 95 -4.57 -5.37 -3.88
N ILE A 96 -5.19 -5.59 -5.04
CA ILE A 96 -4.56 -5.30 -6.34
C ILE A 96 -4.03 -3.86 -6.50
N TRP A 97 -4.57 -2.90 -5.75
CA TRP A 97 -4.13 -1.51 -5.83
C TRP A 97 -2.81 -1.32 -5.09
N ALA A 98 -2.70 -1.83 -3.87
CA ALA A 98 -1.55 -1.60 -3.00
C ALA A 98 -0.55 -2.77 -2.96
N ASP A 99 -1.00 -3.96 -3.33
CA ASP A 99 -0.28 -5.23 -3.37
C ASP A 99 -0.69 -6.06 -4.62
N PRO A 100 -0.40 -5.55 -5.83
CA PRO A 100 -0.63 -6.30 -7.06
C PRO A 100 0.30 -7.53 -7.15
N PRO A 101 -0.12 -8.62 -7.82
CA PRO A 101 0.85 -9.62 -8.25
C PRO A 101 1.84 -8.97 -9.21
N ASP A 102 3.13 -9.24 -9.05
CA ASP A 102 4.21 -8.74 -9.92
C ASP A 102 4.58 -9.72 -11.04
N ARG A 103 3.92 -10.88 -11.09
CA ARG A 103 3.98 -11.84 -12.19
C ARG A 103 2.62 -11.90 -12.89
N PRO A 104 2.33 -10.98 -13.84
CA PRO A 104 1.00 -10.82 -14.42
C PRO A 104 0.49 -12.06 -15.18
N TRP A 105 1.39 -12.97 -15.56
CA TRP A 105 1.02 -14.26 -16.15
C TRP A 105 0.42 -15.26 -15.14
N ASN A 106 0.53 -15.02 -13.84
CA ASN A 106 -0.17 -15.80 -12.82
C ASN A 106 -1.62 -15.30 -12.68
N LEU A 107 -2.48 -15.78 -13.58
CA LEU A 107 -3.89 -15.38 -13.64
C LEU A 107 -4.67 -15.72 -12.36
N LEU A 108 -4.26 -16.77 -11.63
CA LEU A 108 -4.88 -17.13 -10.35
C LEU A 108 -4.58 -16.07 -9.28
N ALA A 109 -3.34 -15.58 -9.23
CA ALA A 109 -2.96 -14.47 -8.37
C ALA A 109 -3.71 -13.18 -8.74
N GLY A 110 -3.85 -12.90 -10.05
CA GLY A 110 -4.67 -11.77 -10.52
C GLY A 110 -6.13 -11.85 -10.09
N ALA A 111 -6.77 -13.00 -10.26
CA ALA A 111 -8.14 -13.22 -9.80
C ALA A 111 -8.27 -13.08 -8.28
N ASN A 112 -7.29 -13.61 -7.53
CA ASN A 112 -7.24 -13.43 -6.08
C ASN A 112 -7.09 -11.96 -5.69
N ALA A 113 -6.25 -11.20 -6.40
CA ALA A 113 -5.99 -9.81 -6.08
C ALA A 113 -7.20 -8.90 -6.34
N LEU A 114 -7.97 -9.19 -7.39
CA LEU A 114 -9.24 -8.49 -7.64
C LEU A 114 -10.24 -8.71 -6.49
N MET A 115 -10.29 -9.93 -5.96
CA MET A 115 -11.09 -10.20 -4.77
C MET A 115 -10.49 -9.53 -3.53
N GLY A 116 -9.16 -9.47 -3.40
CA GLY A 116 -8.50 -8.73 -2.32
C GLY A 116 -8.90 -7.26 -2.32
N ALA A 117 -8.95 -6.61 -3.49
CA ALA A 117 -9.45 -5.24 -3.61
C ALA A 117 -10.92 -5.13 -3.17
N ALA A 118 -11.78 -6.04 -3.63
CA ALA A 118 -13.21 -6.01 -3.31
C ALA A 118 -13.52 -6.18 -1.82
N TYR A 119 -12.72 -6.97 -1.09
CA TYR A 119 -12.97 -7.26 0.32
C TYR A 119 -12.11 -6.43 1.28
N PHE A 120 -10.91 -6.02 0.90
CA PHE A 120 -9.92 -5.47 1.83
C PHE A 120 -9.53 -4.02 1.58
N HIS A 121 -9.68 -3.48 0.37
CA HIS A 121 -9.16 -2.15 0.00
C HIS A 121 -9.62 -1.07 1.01
N ASP A 122 -10.94 -0.88 1.14
CA ASP A 122 -11.51 0.10 2.05
C ASP A 122 -11.37 -0.32 3.53
N LEU A 123 -11.38 -1.63 3.81
CA LEU A 123 -11.27 -2.15 5.18
C LEU A 123 -9.90 -1.91 5.79
N THR A 124 -8.87 -1.68 4.98
CA THR A 124 -7.53 -1.29 5.43
C THR A 124 -7.57 -0.05 6.34
N ALA A 125 -8.50 0.89 6.10
CA ALA A 125 -8.65 2.09 6.92
C ALA A 125 -9.15 1.82 8.36
N TYR A 126 -9.67 0.63 8.62
CA TYR A 126 -10.19 0.22 9.93
C TYR A 126 -9.29 -0.79 10.63
N ALA A 127 -8.12 -1.09 10.06
CA ALA A 127 -7.20 -2.05 10.62
C ALA A 127 -6.59 -1.53 11.94
N ALA A 128 -6.64 -2.38 12.96
CA ALA A 128 -5.92 -2.14 14.20
C ALA A 128 -4.40 -2.32 13.97
N PRO A 129 -3.54 -1.54 14.65
CA PRO A 129 -2.08 -1.63 14.48
C PRO A 129 -1.51 -3.04 14.63
N GLN A 130 -2.10 -3.86 15.52
CA GLN A 130 -1.64 -5.23 15.79
C GLN A 130 -1.94 -6.22 14.65
N GLN A 131 -2.79 -5.83 13.69
CA GLN A 131 -3.08 -6.64 12.51
C GLN A 131 -2.00 -6.51 11.43
N GLY A 132 -1.19 -5.45 11.47
CA GLY A 132 -0.09 -5.25 10.52
C GLY A 132 1.19 -5.95 10.98
N ILE A 133 1.95 -6.47 10.03
CA ILE A 133 3.35 -6.85 10.22
C ILE A 133 4.24 -5.82 9.53
N GLU A 134 5.28 -5.37 10.21
CA GLU A 134 6.28 -4.48 9.61
C GLU A 134 7.11 -5.28 8.58
N ILE A 135 7.18 -4.78 7.35
CA ILE A 135 7.94 -5.42 6.26
C ILE A 135 9.15 -4.60 5.81
N ALA A 136 9.15 -3.29 6.07
CA ALA A 136 10.24 -2.40 5.73
C ALA A 136 10.20 -1.12 6.58
N ALA A 137 11.37 -0.55 6.83
CA ALA A 137 11.53 0.79 7.41
C ALA A 137 12.67 1.51 6.68
N VAL A 138 12.38 2.70 6.15
CA VAL A 138 13.35 3.52 5.39
C VAL A 138 13.38 4.93 5.97
N THR A 139 14.55 5.37 6.42
CA THR A 139 14.75 6.73 6.94
C THR A 139 15.24 7.65 5.82
N SER A 140 14.49 8.72 5.60
CA SER A 140 14.81 9.81 4.69
C SER A 140 16.06 10.57 5.15
N SER A 141 16.78 11.15 4.19
CA SER A 141 17.87 12.10 4.44
C SER A 141 17.44 13.34 5.24
N LEU A 142 16.14 13.68 5.23
CA LEU A 142 15.55 14.76 6.03
C LEU A 142 15.12 14.32 7.44
N GLY A 143 15.34 13.05 7.79
CA GLY A 143 15.21 12.50 9.14
C GLY A 143 13.90 11.78 9.45
N GLY A 144 12.86 11.91 8.62
CA GLY A 144 11.60 11.17 8.77
C GLY A 144 11.77 9.70 8.39
N THR A 145 11.07 8.80 9.08
CA THR A 145 11.06 7.37 8.74
C THR A 145 9.72 6.95 8.15
N THR A 146 9.78 6.31 6.98
CA THR A 146 8.65 5.62 6.38
C THR A 146 8.69 4.15 6.78
N THR A 147 7.69 3.71 7.53
CA THR A 147 7.54 2.31 7.94
C THR A 147 6.36 1.68 7.20
N THR A 148 6.60 0.54 6.56
CA THR A 148 5.60 -0.17 5.76
C THR A 148 5.09 -1.38 6.52
N TYR A 149 3.76 -1.49 6.60
CA TYR A 149 3.03 -2.56 7.26
C TYR A 149 2.12 -3.28 6.26
N MET A 150 2.17 -4.61 6.28
CA MET A 150 1.23 -5.46 5.54
C MET A 150 0.25 -6.10 6.51
N ILE A 151 -1.05 -6.04 6.23
CA ILE A 151 -2.08 -6.81 6.93
C ILE A 151 -2.20 -8.18 6.23
N PRO A 152 -1.78 -9.29 6.85
CA PRO A 152 -1.82 -10.60 6.22
C PRO A 152 -3.27 -11.08 6.08
N SER A 153 -3.54 -11.84 5.01
CA SER A 153 -4.83 -12.50 4.81
C SER A 153 -4.71 -14.00 5.11
N PRO A 154 -5.31 -14.51 6.20
CA PRO A 154 -5.26 -15.94 6.53
C PRO A 154 -5.96 -16.83 5.49
N THR A 155 -6.95 -16.27 4.78
CA THR A 155 -7.71 -16.94 3.72
C THR A 155 -7.53 -16.15 2.43
N LEU A 156 -7.25 -16.83 1.33
CA LEU A 156 -7.21 -16.22 0.01
C LEU A 156 -8.53 -15.48 -0.27
N PRO A 157 -8.49 -14.18 -0.65
CA PRO A 157 -9.68 -13.42 -1.01
C PRO A 157 -10.61 -14.13 -1.99
N LEU A 158 -10.06 -14.88 -2.97
CA LEU A 158 -10.85 -15.62 -3.95
C LEU A 158 -11.79 -16.67 -3.32
N LEU A 159 -11.49 -17.12 -2.10
CA LEU A 159 -12.28 -18.10 -1.36
C LEU A 159 -13.33 -17.47 -0.44
N LEU A 160 -13.31 -16.15 -0.23
CA LEU A 160 -14.29 -15.45 0.61
C LEU A 160 -15.73 -15.60 0.12
N PRO A 161 -16.05 -15.59 -1.19
CA PRO A 161 -17.40 -15.89 -1.67
C PRO A 161 -17.92 -17.26 -1.23
N LEU A 162 -17.05 -18.28 -1.15
CA LEU A 162 -17.43 -19.61 -0.68
C LEU A 162 -17.84 -19.57 0.80
N LYS A 163 -17.11 -18.82 1.62
CA LYS A 163 -17.48 -18.60 3.03
C LYS A 163 -18.84 -17.89 3.14
N GLN A 164 -19.09 -16.89 2.29
CA GLN A 164 -20.34 -16.12 2.32
C GLN A 164 -21.57 -16.95 1.96
N ILE A 165 -21.45 -17.92 1.06
CA ILE A 165 -22.55 -18.84 0.71
C ILE A 165 -22.64 -20.05 1.66
N GLY A 166 -21.85 -20.07 2.74
CA GLY A 166 -21.94 -21.07 3.81
C GLY A 166 -21.16 -22.36 3.56
N VAL A 167 -20.16 -22.37 2.67
CA VAL A 167 -19.27 -23.54 2.53
C VAL A 167 -18.51 -23.75 3.86
N PRO A 168 -18.50 -24.97 4.43
CA PRO A 168 -17.81 -25.26 5.68
C PRO A 168 -16.33 -24.86 5.71
N ASP A 169 -15.87 -24.30 6.84
CA ASP A 169 -14.51 -23.77 7.01
C ASP A 169 -13.41 -24.82 6.73
N TRP A 170 -13.64 -26.09 7.02
CA TRP A 170 -12.65 -27.15 6.73
C TRP A 170 -12.45 -27.37 5.23
N ILE A 171 -13.49 -27.16 4.41
CA ILE A 171 -13.39 -27.24 2.94
C ILE A 171 -12.64 -26.02 2.43
N VAL A 172 -13.02 -24.83 2.89
CA VAL A 172 -12.35 -23.57 2.50
C VAL A 172 -10.88 -23.58 2.92
N GLY A 173 -10.57 -24.06 4.13
CA GLY A 173 -9.21 -24.22 4.63
C GLY A 173 -8.40 -25.21 3.79
N GLY A 174 -9.00 -26.34 3.38
CA GLY A 174 -8.38 -27.29 2.46
C GLY A 174 -8.02 -26.66 1.11
N LEU A 175 -8.97 -25.94 0.50
CA LEU A 175 -8.74 -25.20 -0.73
C LEU A 175 -7.65 -24.13 -0.55
N ASN A 176 -7.70 -23.39 0.55
CA ASN A 176 -6.72 -22.35 0.87
C ASN A 176 -5.30 -22.91 0.93
N ASN A 177 -5.11 -24.05 1.61
CA ASN A 177 -3.80 -24.69 1.73
C ASN A 177 -3.23 -25.13 0.38
N VAL A 178 -4.09 -25.58 -0.55
CA VAL A 178 -3.67 -26.00 -1.88
C VAL A 178 -3.39 -24.80 -2.80
N LEU A 179 -4.26 -23.79 -2.76
CA LEU A 179 -4.22 -22.67 -3.70
C LEU A 179 -3.25 -21.57 -3.28
N LYS A 180 -3.01 -21.38 -1.98
CA LYS A 180 -2.18 -20.27 -1.49
C LYS A 180 -0.76 -20.30 -2.05
N PRO A 181 -0.03 -21.42 -2.10
CA PRO A 181 1.28 -21.46 -2.76
C PRO A 181 1.23 -21.08 -4.25
N LEU A 182 0.14 -21.42 -4.95
CA LEU A 182 -0.04 -21.10 -6.37
C LEU A 182 -0.35 -19.62 -6.59
N VAL A 183 -1.12 -19.01 -5.69
CA VAL A 183 -1.34 -17.55 -5.67
C VAL A 183 -0.06 -16.81 -5.29
N ASP A 184 0.62 -17.24 -4.23
CA ASP A 184 1.85 -16.62 -3.73
C ASP A 184 2.97 -16.67 -4.78
N ALA A 185 3.00 -17.69 -5.64
CA ALA A 185 3.89 -17.74 -6.79
C ALA A 185 3.73 -16.55 -7.74
N GLY A 186 2.61 -15.81 -7.69
CA GLY A 186 2.37 -14.57 -8.44
C GLY A 186 3.07 -13.33 -7.88
N TYR A 187 3.72 -13.44 -6.71
CA TYR A 187 4.32 -12.35 -5.96
C TYR A 187 5.79 -12.68 -5.65
N SER A 188 6.74 -11.83 -6.05
CA SER A 188 8.16 -12.04 -5.73
C SER A 188 8.43 -11.93 -4.23
N GLN A 189 7.70 -11.06 -3.53
CA GLN A 189 7.81 -10.91 -2.07
C GLN A 189 7.42 -12.17 -1.27
N TYR A 190 6.55 -13.03 -1.83
CA TYR A 190 6.10 -14.26 -1.16
C TYR A 190 6.80 -15.51 -1.72
N ALA A 191 7.18 -15.46 -3.00
CA ALA A 191 7.89 -16.53 -3.69
C ALA A 191 9.07 -15.93 -4.51
N PRO A 192 10.19 -15.56 -3.85
CA PRO A 192 11.29 -14.86 -4.50
C PRO A 192 12.03 -15.72 -5.54
N THR A 193 11.93 -17.04 -5.44
CA THR A 193 12.59 -17.99 -6.35
C THR A 193 11.69 -18.46 -7.50
N ALA A 194 10.47 -17.95 -7.62
CA ALA A 194 9.49 -18.38 -8.64
C ALA A 194 9.73 -17.77 -10.04
N GLY A 195 10.92 -17.23 -10.30
CA GLY A 195 11.31 -16.66 -11.57
C GLY A 195 11.10 -15.13 -11.66
N PRO A 196 11.19 -14.57 -12.88
CA PRO A 196 11.21 -13.14 -13.09
C PRO A 196 9.91 -12.46 -12.64
N TYR A 197 9.96 -11.16 -12.40
CA TYR A 197 8.82 -10.37 -11.92
C TYR A 197 8.95 -8.91 -12.34
N PHE A 198 7.86 -8.17 -12.33
CA PHE A 198 7.85 -6.74 -12.63
C PHE A 198 8.22 -5.91 -11.40
N SER A 199 9.09 -4.93 -11.61
CA SER A 199 9.38 -3.87 -10.65
C SER A 199 9.69 -2.58 -11.40
N HIS A 200 9.03 -1.49 -11.03
CA HIS A 200 9.15 -0.16 -11.64
C HIS A 200 8.99 -0.20 -13.16
N GLY A 201 8.05 -1.02 -13.65
CA GLY A 201 7.78 -1.22 -15.07
C GLY A 201 8.82 -2.02 -15.84
N ASN A 202 9.81 -2.61 -15.15
CA ASN A 202 10.85 -3.44 -15.75
C ASN A 202 10.71 -4.89 -15.31
N LEU A 203 11.07 -5.82 -16.21
CA LEU A 203 11.18 -7.23 -15.87
C LEU A 203 12.54 -7.50 -15.19
N VAL A 204 12.49 -7.95 -13.94
CA VAL A 204 13.64 -8.34 -13.11
C VAL A 204 13.80 -9.86 -13.17
N TRP A 205 15.05 -10.35 -13.25
CA TRP A 205 15.41 -11.77 -13.36
C TRP A 205 16.12 -12.27 -12.12
#